data_AF-A0A1B1ASL1-F1
#
_entry.id   AF-A0A1B1ASL1-F1
#
_cell.length_a   1.000
_cell.length_b   1.000
_cell.length_c   1.000
_cell.angle_alpha   90.00
_cell.angle_beta   90.00
_cell.angle_gamma   90.00
#
_symmetry.space_group_name_H-M   'P 1'
#
loop_
_entity.id
_entity.type
_entity.pdbx_description
1 polymer ?
#
loop_
_entity_poly.entity_id
_entity_poly.type
_entity_poly.pdbx_seq_one_letter_code
_entity_poly.pdbx_strand_id
1 'polypeptide(L)'
;MKFDMGSTTLATLRKSTGGSSDDLGTLIQQLIAAAQPLEGKFNGEGKVMFDSFKRRADEITAELNGSLRSILGGQSGMDTAFTTGDQEQADNAHQTMSAANFDAARFRG
;
A
#
# COMPACT_ATOMS: atom_id res chain seq x y z
N MET A 1 21.70 7.57 -1.33
CA MET A 1 21.01 8.20 -2.49
C MET A 1 20.04 7.26 -3.20
N LYS A 2 20.42 6.03 -3.61
CA LYS A 2 19.49 5.11 -4.30
C LYS A 2 18.39 4.53 -3.38
N PHE A 3 18.73 4.25 -2.12
CA PHE A 3 17.81 3.70 -1.12
C PHE A 3 16.81 4.73 -0.61
N ASP A 4 17.27 5.96 -0.38
CA ASP A 4 16.45 7.12 0.01
C ASP A 4 15.45 7.54 -1.09
N MET A 5 15.85 7.37 -2.36
CA MET A 5 14.94 7.52 -3.50
C MET A 5 13.83 6.44 -3.50
N GLY A 6 14.14 5.22 -3.05
CA GLY A 6 13.18 4.11 -2.98
C GLY A 6 12.11 4.34 -1.92
N SER A 7 12.50 4.73 -0.70
CA SER A 7 11.54 5.05 0.38
C SER A 7 10.65 6.24 0.03
N THR A 8 11.23 7.30 -0.56
CA THR A 8 10.49 8.48 -1.01
C THR A 8 9.49 8.14 -2.14
N THR A 9 9.91 7.30 -3.09
CA THR A 9 9.05 6.86 -4.20
C THR A 9 7.89 6.01 -3.68
N LEU A 10 8.16 5.09 -2.74
CA LEU A 10 7.14 4.24 -2.15
C LEU A 10 6.14 5.05 -1.32
N ALA A 11 6.61 6.03 -0.54
CA ALA A 11 5.76 6.95 0.21
C ALA A 11 4.86 7.79 -0.72
N THR A 12 5.39 8.24 -1.86
CA THR A 12 4.63 8.99 -2.87
C THR A 12 3.56 8.12 -3.52
N LEU A 13 3.91 6.90 -3.93
CA LEU A 13 2.96 5.90 -4.44
C LEU A 13 1.87 5.61 -3.41
N ARG A 14 2.24 5.37 -2.16
CA ARG A 14 1.31 5.12 -1.05
C ARG A 14 0.30 6.25 -0.87
N LYS A 15 0.75 7.51 -0.92
CA LYS A 15 -0.11 8.68 -0.82
C LYS A 15 -1.06 8.80 -2.01
N SER A 16 -0.57 8.56 -3.22
CA SER A 16 -1.38 8.59 -4.44
C SER A 16 -2.42 7.47 -4.45
N THR A 17 -2.03 6.24 -4.12
CA THR A 17 -2.93 5.08 -4.12
C THR A 17 -3.99 5.21 -3.01
N GLY A 18 -3.62 5.70 -1.82
CA GLY A 18 -4.57 5.98 -0.75
C GLY A 18 -5.61 7.02 -1.16
N GLY A 19 -5.17 8.19 -1.66
CA GLY A 19 -6.06 9.25 -2.11
C GLY A 19 -6.99 8.82 -3.26
N SER A 20 -6.44 8.16 -4.28
CA SER A 20 -7.25 7.65 -5.40
C SER A 20 -8.27 6.58 -4.97
N SER A 21 -7.99 5.79 -3.92
CA SER A 21 -8.93 4.79 -3.42
C SER A 21 -10.06 5.40 -2.61
N ASP A 22 -9.76 6.40 -1.76
CA ASP A 22 -10.78 7.15 -1.02
C ASP A 22 -11.70 7.90 -1.98
N ASP A 23 -11.12 8.50 -3.04
CA ASP A 23 -11.87 9.15 -4.11
C ASP A 23 -12.76 8.16 -4.87
N LEU A 24 -12.24 6.97 -5.22
CA LEU A 24 -13.03 5.97 -5.96
C LEU A 24 -14.19 5.44 -5.11
N GLY A 25 -13.97 5.15 -3.83
CA GLY A 25 -15.03 4.73 -2.91
C GLY A 25 -16.10 5.80 -2.74
N THR A 26 -15.68 7.06 -2.62
CA THR A 26 -16.59 8.21 -2.56
C THR A 26 -17.40 8.36 -3.84
N LEU A 27 -16.78 8.24 -5.01
CA LEU A 27 -17.46 8.32 -6.31
C LEU A 27 -18.47 7.18 -6.50
N ILE A 28 -18.18 5.96 -6.03
CA ILE A 28 -19.13 4.84 -6.09
C ILE A 28 -20.33 5.09 -5.15
N GLN A 29 -20.10 5.59 -3.94
CA GLN A 29 -21.20 5.97 -3.04
C GLN A 29 -22.08 7.07 -3.63
N GLN A 30 -21.46 8.09 -4.24
CA GLN A 30 -22.17 9.16 -4.94
C GLN A 30 -22.97 8.62 -6.12
N LEU A 31 -22.41 7.67 -6.88
CA LEU A 31 -23.10 7.01 -7.98
C LEU A 31 -24.32 6.23 -7.49
N ILE A 32 -24.21 5.46 -6.41
CA ILE A 32 -25.34 4.74 -5.81
C ILE A 32 -26.42 5.71 -5.31
N ALA A 33 -26.02 6.80 -4.65
CA ALA A 33 -26.94 7.83 -4.15
C ALA A 33 -27.65 8.58 -5.29
N ALA A 34 -26.93 8.91 -6.36
CA ALA A 34 -27.50 9.53 -7.56
C ALA A 34 -28.48 8.59 -8.29
N ALA A 35 -28.27 7.28 -8.16
CA ALA A 35 -29.08 6.27 -8.81
C ALA A 35 -30.33 5.88 -7.99
N GLN A 36 -30.34 6.11 -6.67
CA GLN A 36 -31.47 5.83 -5.76
C GLN A 36 -32.85 6.36 -6.22
N PRO A 37 -32.96 7.61 -6.73
CA PRO A 37 -34.23 8.14 -7.25
C PRO A 37 -34.76 7.40 -8.49
N LEU A 38 -33.90 6.65 -9.17
CA LEU A 38 -34.27 5.85 -10.34
C LEU A 38 -34.88 4.50 -9.95
N GLU A 39 -34.58 3.99 -8.74
CA GLU A 39 -35.13 2.73 -8.23
C GLU A 39 -36.67 2.74 -8.17
N GLY A 40 -37.26 3.89 -7.82
CA GLY A 40 -38.73 4.09 -7.84
C GLY A 40 -39.32 4.31 -9.23
N LYS A 41 -38.48 4.50 -10.25
CA LYS A 41 -38.90 4.65 -11.66
C LYS A 41 -38.76 3.35 -12.45
N PHE A 42 -37.97 2.40 -11.96
CA PHE A 42 -37.79 1.09 -12.59
C PHE A 42 -38.76 0.07 -11.99
N ASN A 43 -39.60 -0.53 -12.84
CA ASN A 43 -40.48 -1.65 -12.49
C ASN A 43 -40.04 -2.93 -13.22
N GLY A 44 -40.25 -4.11 -12.63
CA GLY A 44 -39.92 -5.40 -13.25
C GLY A 44 -38.41 -5.61 -13.44
N GLU A 45 -37.98 -6.05 -14.63
CA GLU A 45 -36.57 -6.32 -14.97
C GLU A 45 -35.64 -5.13 -14.72
N GLY A 46 -36.12 -3.88 -14.90
CA GLY A 46 -35.31 -2.68 -14.65
C GLY A 46 -34.84 -2.58 -13.20
N LYS A 47 -35.69 -2.96 -12.23
CA LYS A 47 -35.33 -2.99 -10.82
C LYS A 47 -34.29 -4.08 -10.54
N VAL A 48 -34.45 -5.26 -11.12
CA VAL A 48 -33.51 -6.39 -10.97
C VAL A 48 -32.12 -6.05 -11.49
N MET A 49 -32.04 -5.37 -12.64
CA MET A 49 -30.78 -4.90 -13.22
C MET A 49 -30.14 -3.82 -12.36
N PHE A 50 -30.95 -2.90 -11.82
CA PHE A 50 -30.48 -1.86 -10.90
C PHE A 50 -29.91 -2.43 -9.60
N ASP A 51 -30.62 -3.37 -8.98
CA ASP A 51 -30.18 -4.05 -7.75
C ASP A 51 -28.89 -4.85 -8.00
N SER A 52 -28.77 -5.47 -9.17
CA SER A 52 -27.53 -6.15 -9.58
C SER A 52 -26.37 -5.19 -9.82
N PHE A 53 -26.63 -4.02 -10.40
CA PHE A 53 -25.63 -2.98 -10.55
C PHE A 53 -25.12 -2.51 -9.19
N LYS A 54 -26.02 -2.19 -8.26
CA LYS A 54 -25.67 -1.74 -6.91
C LYS A 54 -24.82 -2.77 -6.16
N ARG A 55 -25.24 -4.03 -6.16
CA ARG A 55 -24.47 -5.13 -5.54
C ARG A 55 -23.07 -5.28 -6.12
N ARG A 56 -22.93 -5.24 -7.46
CA ARG A 56 -21.61 -5.30 -8.11
C ARG A 56 -20.74 -4.09 -7.75
N ALA A 57 -21.34 -2.90 -7.65
CA ALA A 57 -20.63 -1.69 -7.23
C ALA A 57 -20.12 -1.82 -5.78
N ASP A 58 -20.94 -2.36 -4.87
CA ASP A 58 -20.53 -2.63 -3.49
C ASP A 58 -19.41 -3.68 -3.41
N GLU A 59 -19.52 -4.78 -4.16
CA GLU A 59 -18.50 -5.84 -4.26
C GLU A 59 -17.15 -5.28 -4.78
N ILE A 60 -17.17 -4.55 -5.90
CA ILE A 60 -15.96 -3.93 -6.47
C ILE A 60 -15.32 -2.96 -5.47
N THR A 61 -16.13 -2.17 -4.77
CA THR A 61 -15.62 -1.24 -3.74
C THR A 61 -14.96 -2.00 -2.59
N ALA A 62 -15.55 -3.10 -2.14
CA ALA A 62 -14.99 -3.93 -1.08
C ALA A 62 -13.67 -4.61 -1.51
N GLU A 63 -13.62 -5.16 -2.72
CA GLU A 63 -12.41 -5.78 -3.29
C GLU A 63 -11.28 -4.76 -3.48
N LEU A 64 -11.61 -3.56 -3.97
CA LEU A 64 -10.64 -2.50 -4.20
C LEU A 64 -10.04 -2.03 -2.86
N ASN A 65 -10.88 -1.83 -1.84
CA ASN A 65 -10.43 -1.53 -0.48
C ASN A 65 -9.59 -2.66 0.15
N GLY A 66 -9.97 -3.92 -0.07
CA GLY A 66 -9.21 -5.08 0.39
C GLY A 66 -7.83 -5.16 -0.27
N SER A 67 -7.78 -5.00 -1.59
CA SER A 67 -6.54 -4.96 -2.37
C SER A 67 -5.64 -3.81 -1.95
N LEU A 68 -6.21 -2.63 -1.70
CA LEU A 68 -5.47 -1.48 -1.18
C LEU A 68 -4.86 -1.78 0.19
N ARG A 69 -5.63 -2.33 1.13
CA ARG A 69 -5.11 -2.72 2.46
C ARG A 69 -3.97 -3.72 2.33
N SER A 70 -4.07 -4.67 1.42
CA SER A 70 -3.00 -5.63 1.13
C SER A 70 -1.75 -4.94 0.59
N ILE A 71 -1.88 -3.99 -0.34
CA ILE A 71 -0.76 -3.20 -0.87
C ILE A 71 -0.12 -2.38 0.24
N LEU A 72 -0.91 -1.67 1.04
CA LEU A 72 -0.41 -0.86 2.16
C LEU A 72 0.30 -1.70 3.21
N GLY A 73 -0.23 -2.90 3.51
CA GLY A 73 0.40 -3.88 4.40
C GLY A 73 1.72 -4.39 3.83
N GLY A 74 1.75 -4.78 2.56
CA GLY A 74 2.96 -5.22 1.86
C GLY A 74 4.02 -4.13 1.79
N GLN A 75 3.63 -2.88 1.53
CA GLN A 75 4.54 -1.73 1.55
C GLN A 75 5.12 -1.47 2.95
N SER A 76 4.30 -1.55 4.00
CA SER A 76 4.78 -1.44 5.38
C SER A 76 5.74 -2.56 5.76
N GLY A 77 5.46 -3.79 5.29
CA GLY A 77 6.34 -4.93 5.49
C GLY A 77 7.68 -4.76 4.75
N MET A 78 7.65 -4.24 3.52
CA MET A 78 8.88 -3.91 2.78
C MET A 78 9.70 -2.83 3.47
N ASP A 79 9.07 -1.76 3.95
CA ASP A 79 9.76 -0.69 4.70
C ASP A 79 10.45 -1.23 5.95
N THR A 80 9.74 -2.04 6.74
CA THR A 80 10.31 -2.69 7.94
C THR A 80 11.46 -3.62 7.58
N ALA A 81 11.27 -4.49 6.59
CA ALA A 81 12.32 -5.41 6.13
C ALA A 81 13.56 -4.65 5.64
N PHE A 82 13.37 -3.51 4.98
CA PHE A 82 14.45 -2.69 4.47
C PHE A 82 15.25 -2.03 5.61
N THR A 83 14.55 -1.39 6.57
CA THR A 83 15.19 -0.76 7.73
C THR A 83 15.89 -1.77 8.64
N THR A 84 15.25 -2.90 8.93
CA THR A 84 15.85 -3.94 9.76
C THR A 84 17.06 -4.58 9.07
N GLY A 85 16.97 -4.85 7.77
CA GLY A 85 18.09 -5.40 7.00
C GLY A 85 19.30 -4.46 6.95
N ASP A 86 19.08 -3.15 6.80
CA ASP A 86 20.16 -2.15 6.82
C ASP A 86 20.86 -2.10 8.19
N GLN A 87 20.08 -2.11 9.27
CA GLN A 87 20.61 -2.14 10.64
C GLN A 87 21.40 -3.43 10.90
N GLU A 88 20.88 -4.60 10.52
CA GLU A 88 21.59 -5.88 10.65
C GLU A 88 22.89 -5.88 9.83
N GLN A 89 22.87 -5.32 8.61
CA GLN A 89 24.07 -5.25 7.78
C GLN A 89 25.13 -4.32 8.39
N ALA A 90 24.72 -3.18 8.94
CA ALA A 90 25.60 -2.27 9.66
C ALA A 90 26.18 -2.92 10.92
N ASP A 91 25.37 -3.59 11.72
CA ASP A 91 25.82 -4.28 12.94
C ASP A 91 26.78 -5.43 12.63
N ASN A 92 26.48 -6.24 11.60
CA ASN A 92 27.37 -7.30 11.13
C ASN A 92 28.69 -6.75 10.59
N ALA A 93 28.66 -5.63 9.87
CA ALA A 93 29.87 -4.96 9.40
C ALA A 93 30.69 -4.42 10.58
N HIS A 94 30.05 -3.78 11.56
CA HIS A 94 30.72 -3.30 12.78
C HIS A 94 31.35 -4.44 13.58
N GLN A 95 30.64 -5.55 13.78
CA GLN A 95 31.17 -6.73 14.45
C GLN A 95 32.36 -7.32 13.68
N THR A 96 32.25 -7.44 12.35
CA THR A 96 33.34 -7.93 11.50
C THR A 96 34.54 -6.99 11.53
N MET A 97 34.33 -5.68 11.54
CA MET A 97 35.39 -4.67 11.70
C MET A 97 36.03 -4.72 13.08
N SER A 98 35.26 -4.90 14.15
CA SER A 98 35.80 -5.08 15.51
C SER A 98 36.56 -6.39 15.66
N ALA A 99 36.14 -7.46 14.97
CA ALA A 99 36.83 -8.75 14.92
C ALA A 99 38.05 -8.73 13.98
N ALA A 100 38.09 -7.82 13.01
CA ALA A 100 39.27 -7.56 12.19
C ALA A 100 40.35 -6.96 13.09
N ASN A 101 41.30 -7.81 13.48
CA ASN A 101 42.34 -7.52 14.44
C ASN A 101 43.30 -6.43 13.93
N PHE A 102 43.01 -5.15 14.20
CA PHE A 102 43.91 -4.02 13.93
C PHE A 102 45.15 -4.04 14.85
N ASP A 103 45.16 -4.85 15.90
CA ASP A 103 46.28 -4.96 16.85
C ASP A 103 47.46 -5.76 16.25
N ALA A 104 47.20 -6.65 15.27
CA ALA A 104 48.24 -7.33 14.50
C ALA A 104 48.91 -6.41 13.45
N ALA A 105 48.33 -5.24 13.16
CA ALA A 105 48.86 -4.24 12.24
C ALA A 105 49.69 -3.13 12.94
N ARG A 106 50.05 -3.34 14.21
CA ARG A 106 51.07 -2.51 14.87
C ARG A 106 52.42 -2.82 14.22
N PHE A 107 52.76 -2.07 13.17
CA PHE A 107 54.08 -2.13 12.53
C PHE A 107 55.15 -2.00 13.61
N ARG A 108 55.77 -3.12 13.98
CA ARG A 108 57.07 -3.13 14.64
C ARG A 108 58.10 -2.95 13.53
N GLY A 109 58.50 -1.70 13.33
CA GLY A 109 59.59 -1.28 12.44
C GLY A 109 60.12 0.04 12.95
#